data_AF-A0A1A9GI72-F1
#
_entry.id   AF-A0A1A9GI72-F1
#
_cell.length_a   1.000
_cell.length_b   1.000
_cell.length_c   1.000
_cell.angle_alpha   90.00
_cell.angle_beta   90.00
_cell.angle_gamma   90.00
#
_symmetry.space_group_name_H-M   'P 1'
#
loop_
_entity.id
_entity.type
_entity.pdbx_description
1 polymer ?
#
loop_
_entity_poly.entity_id
_entity_poly.type
_entity_poly.pdbx_seq_one_letter_code
_entity_poly.pdbx_strand_id
1 'polypeptide(L)'
;MRGPVSMSRSMIECWWSGRVLDRYLEEQPAVPLASDERERLQRHLAVCDRCATSATERRRVHSALDRLGERRSPPPASLQKARELVQDLTDGDPS
;
A
#
# COMPACT_ATOMS: atom_id res chain seq x y z
N MET A 1 -9.73 -1.17 33.22
CA MET A 1 -8.32 -1.47 33.60
C MET A 1 -7.69 -2.31 32.50
N ARG A 2 -6.71 -1.78 31.76
CA ARG A 2 -5.91 -2.58 30.80
C ARG A 2 -4.75 -3.19 31.59
N GLY A 3 -4.67 -4.52 31.66
CA GLY A 3 -3.57 -5.24 32.29
C GLY A 3 -2.24 -5.02 31.57
N PRO A 4 -1.09 -5.34 32.22
CA PRO A 4 0.23 -5.09 31.66
C PRO A 4 0.41 -5.88 30.35
N VAL A 5 0.55 -5.17 29.23
CA VAL A 5 0.91 -5.76 27.95
C VAL A 5 2.36 -6.22 28.08
N SER A 6 2.61 -7.54 28.03
CA SER A 6 3.98 -8.06 28.13
C SER A 6 4.83 -7.51 26.98
N MET A 7 6.09 -7.16 27.24
CA MET A 7 6.99 -6.61 26.22
C MET A 7 7.09 -7.50 24.98
N SER A 8 7.06 -8.83 25.16
CA SER A 8 7.09 -9.80 24.06
C SER A 8 5.88 -9.68 23.14
N ARG A 9 4.68 -9.43 23.68
CA ARG A 9 3.47 -9.21 22.88
C ARG A 9 3.57 -7.90 22.08
N SER A 10 4.11 -6.84 22.69
CA SER A 10 4.36 -5.58 21.99
C SER A 10 5.38 -5.73 20.86
N MET A 11 6.43 -6.52 21.04
CA MET A 11 7.42 -6.79 19.99
C MET A 11 6.82 -7.55 18.80
N ILE A 12 5.96 -8.55 19.05
CA ILE A 12 5.27 -9.30 17.99
C ILE A 12 4.32 -8.38 17.22
N GLU A 13 3.56 -7.53 17.91
CA GLU A 13 2.68 -6.55 17.25
C GLU A 13 3.47 -5.54 16.40
N CYS A 14 4.63 -5.07 16.89
CA CYS A 14 5.52 -4.19 16.12
C CYS A 14 6.08 -4.89 14.87
N TRP A 15 6.54 -6.13 14.99
CA TRP A 15 7.05 -6.91 13.86
C TRP A 15 5.96 -7.17 12.82
N TRP A 16 4.78 -7.62 13.26
CA TRP A 16 3.64 -7.86 12.38
C TRP A 16 3.18 -6.56 11.70
N SER A 17 3.08 -5.46 12.45
CA SER A 17 2.72 -4.15 11.91
C SER A 17 3.71 -3.71 10.84
N GLY A 18 5.02 -3.85 11.08
CA GLY A 18 6.04 -3.52 10.09
C GLY A 18 5.92 -4.35 8.80
N ARG A 19 5.59 -5.64 8.92
CA ARG A 19 5.43 -6.54 7.78
C ARG A 19 4.20 -6.21 6.92
N VAL A 20 3.11 -5.76 7.54
CA VAL A 20 1.84 -5.52 6.83
C VAL A 20 1.68 -4.06 6.37
N LEU A 21 2.54 -3.16 6.86
CA LEU A 21 2.43 -1.73 6.64
C LEU A 21 2.61 -1.33 5.18
N ASP A 22 3.56 -1.93 4.45
CA ASP A 22 3.77 -1.61 3.03
C ASP A 22 2.53 -2.00 2.21
N ARG A 23 1.98 -3.20 2.44
CA ARG A 23 0.72 -3.65 1.83
C ARG A 23 -0.47 -2.74 2.15
N TYR A 24 -0.52 -2.19 3.37
CA TYR A 24 -1.54 -1.24 3.78
C TYR A 24 -1.42 0.10 3.07
N LEU A 25 -0.19 0.57 2.82
CA LEU A 25 0.07 1.87 2.20
C LEU A 25 -0.03 1.84 0.67
N GLU A 26 0.32 0.73 0.05
CA GLU A 26 0.28 0.58 -1.40
C GLU A 26 -1.14 0.32 -1.94
N GLU A 27 -2.14 0.17 -1.05
CA GLU A 27 -3.53 -0.17 -1.39
C GLU A 27 -3.63 -1.25 -2.47
N GLN A 28 -2.69 -2.20 -2.45
CA GLN A 28 -2.45 -3.16 -3.53
C GLN A 28 -3.75 -3.88 -3.87
N PRO A 29 -4.37 -3.60 -5.03
CA PRO A 29 -5.67 -4.17 -5.36
C PRO A 29 -5.59 -5.70 -5.54
N ALA A 30 -4.41 -6.22 -5.85
CA ALA A 30 -4.15 -7.65 -5.97
C ALA A 30 -4.01 -8.36 -4.61
N VAL A 31 -3.72 -7.64 -3.52
CA VAL A 31 -3.55 -8.23 -2.18
C VAL A 31 -4.11 -7.28 -1.10
N PRO A 32 -5.44 -7.09 -1.03
CA PRO A 32 -6.05 -6.23 -0.03
C PRO A 32 -5.82 -6.79 1.39
N LEU A 33 -5.64 -5.91 2.37
CA LEU A 33 -5.76 -6.29 3.78
C LEU A 33 -7.21 -6.63 4.09
N ALA A 34 -7.42 -7.70 4.86
CA ALA A 34 -8.72 -7.96 5.44
C ALA A 34 -9.08 -6.86 6.47
N SER A 35 -10.38 -6.64 6.68
CA SER A 35 -10.90 -5.55 7.51
C SER A 35 -10.42 -5.63 8.97
N ASP A 36 -10.33 -6.84 9.51
CA ASP A 36 -9.82 -7.13 10.85
C ASP A 36 -8.32 -6.85 10.99
N GLU A 37 -7.53 -7.20 9.98
CA GLU A 37 -6.11 -6.85 9.91
C GLU A 37 -5.92 -5.33 9.88
N ARG A 38 -6.75 -4.63 9.09
CA ARG A 38 -6.73 -3.18 9.00
C ARG A 38 -7.02 -2.54 10.35
N GLU A 39 -8.09 -2.96 11.02
CA GLU A 39 -8.44 -2.44 12.36
C GLU A 39 -7.36 -2.74 13.40
N ARG A 40 -6.78 -3.94 13.37
CA ARG A 40 -5.68 -4.33 14.27
C ARG A 40 -4.48 -3.40 14.08
N LEU A 41 -4.08 -3.18 12.84
CA LEU A 41 -2.97 -2.29 12.49
C LEU A 41 -3.25 -0.86 12.97
N GLN A 42 -4.43 -0.32 12.67
CA GLN A 42 -4.83 1.03 13.09
C GLN A 42 -4.80 1.18 14.61
N ARG A 43 -5.31 0.18 15.34
CA ARG A 43 -5.30 0.16 16.81
C ARG A 43 -3.87 0.15 17.37
N HIS A 44 -2.94 -0.57 16.74
CA HIS A 44 -1.54 -0.58 17.16
C HIS A 44 -0.83 0.74 16.84
N LEU A 45 -1.04 1.30 15.64
CA LEU A 45 -0.47 2.59 15.25
C LEU A 45 -0.94 3.73 16.16
N ALA A 46 -2.15 3.65 16.71
CA ALA A 46 -2.67 4.64 17.66
C ALA A 46 -1.98 4.63 19.03
N VAL A 47 -1.24 3.58 19.38
CA VAL A 47 -0.63 3.42 20.72
C VAL A 47 0.89 3.21 20.71
N CYS A 48 1.50 3.04 19.54
CA CYS A 48 2.92 2.72 19.40
C CYS A 48 3.63 3.80 18.56
N ASP A 49 4.34 4.70 19.24
CA ASP A 49 5.04 5.83 18.60
C ASP A 49 6.05 5.39 17.55
N ARG A 50 6.77 4.28 17.81
CA ARG A 50 7.75 3.72 16.87
C ARG A 50 7.07 3.33 15.55
N CYS A 51 5.98 2.58 15.63
CA CYS A 51 5.26 2.12 14.45
C CYS A 51 4.53 3.28 13.74
N ALA A 52 3.98 4.23 14.50
CA ALA A 52 3.36 5.45 13.95
C ALA A 52 4.37 6.32 13.17
N THR A 53 5.57 6.51 13.72
CA THR A 53 6.66 7.24 13.06
C THR A 53 7.06 6.53 11.78
N SER A 54 7.28 5.21 11.85
CA SER A 54 7.66 4.40 10.69
C SER A 54 6.59 4.38 9.58
N ALA A 55 5.31 4.44 9.94
CA ALA A 55 4.20 4.60 9.00
C ALA A 55 4.19 5.98 8.32
N THR A 56 4.51 7.03 9.08
CA THR A 56 4.60 8.39 8.54
C THR A 56 5.76 8.52 7.56
N GLU A 57 6.92 7.96 7.87
CA GLU A 57 8.10 7.95 6.99
C GLU A 57 7.80 7.23 5.67
N ARG A 58 7.24 6.02 5.73
CA ARG A 58 6.85 5.27 4.52
C ARG A 58 5.84 6.03 3.67
N ARG A 59 4.81 6.64 4.26
CA ARG A 59 3.84 7.47 3.52
C ARG A 59 4.51 8.61 2.76
N ARG A 60 5.52 9.25 3.36
CA ARG A 60 6.29 10.31 2.69
C ARG A 60 7.05 9.78 1.49
N VAL A 61 7.67 8.60 1.64
CA VAL A 61 8.37 7.93 0.52
C VAL A 61 7.41 7.55 -0.59
N HIS A 62 6.30 6.86 -0.27
CA HIS A 62 5.27 6.51 -1.27
C HIS A 62 4.77 7.74 -2.02
N SER A 63 4.38 8.80 -1.30
CA SER A 63 3.92 10.04 -1.94
C SER A 63 5.00 10.69 -2.83
N ALA A 64 6.27 10.61 -2.46
CA ALA A 64 7.35 11.11 -3.29
C ALA A 64 7.54 10.28 -4.57
N LEU A 65 7.40 8.96 -4.47
CA LEU A 65 7.46 8.03 -5.60
C LEU A 65 6.27 8.22 -6.54
N ASP A 66 5.05 8.37 -6.01
CA ASP A 66 3.84 8.62 -6.80
C ASP A 66 3.98 9.92 -7.61
N ARG A 67 4.40 11.01 -6.96
CA ARG A 67 4.67 12.29 -7.65
C ARG A 67 5.78 12.19 -8.70
N LEU A 68 6.72 11.26 -8.54
CA LEU A 68 7.75 11.02 -9.55
C LEU A 68 7.17 10.21 -10.72
N GLY A 69 6.30 9.24 -10.44
CA GLY A 69 5.56 8.46 -11.43
C GLY A 69 4.59 9.30 -12.24
N GLU A 70 3.84 10.21 -11.61
CA GLU A 70 2.97 11.19 -12.27
C GLU A 70 3.78 12.07 -13.23
N ARG A 71 4.94 12.59 -12.78
CA ARG A 71 5.84 13.39 -13.62
C ARG A 71 6.43 12.62 -14.80
N ARG A 72 6.52 11.30 -14.70
CA ARG A 72 7.02 10.41 -15.77
C ARG A 72 5.90 9.72 -16.55
N SER A 73 4.64 10.01 -16.23
CA SER A 73 3.51 9.33 -16.88
C SER A 73 3.46 9.70 -18.36
N PRO A 74 3.22 8.73 -19.26
CA PRO A 74 3.13 9.02 -20.68
C PRO A 74 2.02 10.04 -20.92
N PRO A 75 2.20 10.96 -21.89
CA PRO A 75 1.14 11.90 -22.22
C PRO A 75 -0.14 11.14 -22.61
N PRO A 76 -1.34 11.66 -22.30
CA PRO A 76 -2.60 10.95 -22.51
C PRO A 76 -2.79 10.43 -23.95
N ALA A 77 -2.29 11.17 -24.94
CA ALA A 77 -2.31 10.76 -26.34
C ALA A 77 -1.51 9.48 -26.61
N SER A 78 -0.39 9.25 -25.91
CA SER A 78 0.38 8.00 -26.01
C SER A 78 -0.34 6.83 -25.36
N LEU A 79 -1.06 7.07 -24.26
CA LEU A 79 -1.90 6.04 -23.62
C LEU A 79 -3.11 5.68 -24.49
N GLN A 80 -3.71 6.66 -25.15
CA GLN A 80 -4.82 6.43 -26.09
C GLN A 80 -4.38 5.55 -27.25
N LYS A 81 -3.23 5.85 -27.88
CA LYS A 81 -2.67 5.03 -28.95
C LYS A 81 -2.31 3.61 -28.51
N ALA A 82 -1.78 3.45 -27.30
CA ALA A 82 -1.50 2.14 -26.74
C ALA A 82 -2.78 1.33 -26.50
N ARG A 83 -3.87 1.98 -26.05
CA ARG A 83 -5.19 1.35 -25.90
C ARG A 83 -5.77 0.92 -27.23
N GLU A 84 -5.72 1.79 -28.24
CA GLU A 84 -6.16 1.49 -29.61
C GLU A 84 -5.39 0.30 -30.18
N LEU A 85 -4.07 0.25 -30.02
CA LEU A 85 -3.26 -0.87 -30.46
C LEU A 85 -3.63 -2.19 -29.77
N VAL A 86 -3.89 -2.17 -28.46
CA VAL A 86 -4.33 -3.36 -27.72
C VAL A 86 -5.73 -3.80 -28.16
N GLN A 87 -6.62 -2.84 -28.39
CA GLN A 87 -7.97 -3.07 -28.90
C GLN A 87 -7.90 -3.76 -30.28
N ASP A 88 -7.11 -3.22 -31.21
CA ASP A 88 -6.89 -3.79 -32.55
C ASP A 88 -6.30 -5.22 -32.49
N LEU A 89 -5.39 -5.49 -31.56
CA LEU A 89 -4.79 -6.82 -31.38
C LEU A 89 -5.77 -7.83 -30.75
N THR A 90 -6.73 -7.36 -29.95
CA THR A 90 -7.71 -8.23 -29.27
C THR A 90 -8.94 -8.48 -30.15
N ASP A 91 -9.35 -7.46 -30.91
CA ASP A 91 -10.46 -7.54 -31.87
C ASP A 91 -10.02 -8.15 -33.22
N GLY A 92 -8.70 -8.22 -33.46
CA GLY A 92 -8.05 -8.73 -34.66
C GLY A 92 -7.67 -10.21 -34.66
N ASP A 93 -8.31 -11.07 -33.86
CA ASP A 93 -8.23 -12.53 -34.04
C ASP A 93 -9.51 -13.11 -34.69
N PRO A 94 -9.59 -13.05 -36.03
CA PRO A 94 -10.25 -14.09 -36.80
C PRO A 94 -9.20 -14.82 -37.66
N SER A 95 -8.76 -15.99 -37.23
CA SER A 95 -8.20 -17.01 -38.14
C SER A 95 -8.67 -18.40 -37.74
#